data_AF-A0A355EQV2-F1
#
_entry.id   AF-A0A355EQV2-F1
#
_cell.length_a   1.000
_cell.length_b   1.000
_cell.length_c   1.000
_cell.angle_alpha   90.00
_cell.angle_beta   90.00
_cell.angle_gamma   90.00
#
_symmetry.space_group_name_H-M   'P 1'
#
loop_
_entity.id
_entity.type
_entity.pdbx_description
1 polymer ?
#
loop_
_entity_poly.entity_id
_entity_poly.type
_entity_poly.pdbx_seq_one_letter_code
_entity_poly.pdbx_strand_id
1 'polypeptide(L)'
;MPVVIDETRCTGCNKCVTICTTDVLVANPEKGKPPIVMYPEECWYAACCVGECPEGCLTMRHPLMMRVHFKNKETGEIKRT
;
A
#
# COMPACT_ATOMS: atom_id res chain seq x y z
N MET A 1 4.24 3.98 7.99
CA MET A 1 3.27 3.20 7.20
C MET A 1 3.94 2.70 5.92
N PRO A 2 3.76 1.43 5.54
CA PRO A 2 4.30 0.87 4.30
C PRO A 2 3.59 1.38 3.05
N VAL A 3 2.31 1.74 3.18
CA VAL A 3 1.49 2.28 2.12
C VAL A 3 1.71 3.79 2.00
N VAL A 4 1.73 4.31 0.78
CA VAL A 4 1.80 5.73 0.44
C VAL A 4 0.58 6.07 -0.40
N ILE A 5 -0.12 7.15 -0.06
CA ILE A 5 -1.32 7.60 -0.76
C ILE A 5 -0.99 8.89 -1.52
N ASP A 6 -1.26 8.92 -2.82
CA ASP A 6 -1.29 10.15 -3.60
C ASP A 6 -2.61 10.88 -3.34
N GLU A 7 -2.55 11.92 -2.50
CA GLU A 7 -3.71 12.69 -2.09
C GLU A 7 -4.36 13.46 -3.23
N THR A 8 -3.62 13.77 -4.31
CA THR A 8 -4.15 14.56 -5.44
C THR A 8 -5.11 13.76 -6.31
N ARG A 9 -5.00 12.43 -6.27
CA ARG A 9 -5.83 11.48 -7.03
C ARG A 9 -6.83 10.75 -6.14
N CYS A 10 -6.66 10.78 -4.83
CA CYS A 10 -7.55 10.08 -3.91
C CYS A 10 -8.93 10.75 -3.89
N THR A 11 -9.97 9.95 -4.08
CA THR A 11 -11.37 10.41 -4.07
C THR A 11 -12.08 10.17 -2.74
N GLY A 12 -11.38 9.62 -1.74
CA GLY A 12 -11.99 9.26 -0.44
C GLY A 12 -13.05 8.15 -0.56
N CYS A 13 -12.94 7.25 -1.54
CA CYS A 13 -13.92 6.18 -1.79
C CYS A 13 -13.93 5.07 -0.71
N ASN A 14 -12.93 5.04 0.16
CA ASN A 14 -12.78 4.14 1.32
C ASN A 14 -12.74 2.63 1.02
N LYS A 15 -12.62 2.19 -0.24
CA LYS A 15 -12.45 0.77 -0.53
C LYS A 15 -11.21 0.15 0.12
N CYS A 16 -10.12 0.91 0.20
CA CYS A 16 -8.89 0.52 0.89
C CYS A 16 -9.08 0.30 2.39
N VAL A 17 -10.05 1.00 3.01
CA VAL A 17 -10.45 0.81 4.42
C VAL A 17 -11.20 -0.52 4.54
N THR A 18 -12.20 -0.76 3.69
CA THR A 18 -13.03 -1.98 3.74
C THR A 18 -12.25 -3.27 3.49
N ILE A 19 -11.26 -3.26 2.59
CA ILE A 19 -10.48 -4.47 2.26
C ILE A 19 -9.34 -4.75 3.25
N CYS A 20 -9.02 -3.81 4.14
CA CYS A 20 -7.92 -3.98 5.08
C CYS A 20 -8.35 -4.91 6.22
N THR A 21 -7.85 -6.14 6.23
CA THR A 21 -8.20 -7.14 7.25
C THR A 21 -7.61 -6.86 8.64
N THR A 22 -6.75 -5.85 8.77
CA THR A 22 -6.11 -5.46 10.04
C THR A 22 -6.49 -4.05 10.49
N ASP A 23 -7.49 -3.44 9.84
CA ASP A 23 -8.08 -2.13 10.24
C ASP A 23 -7.05 -0.99 10.43
N VAL A 24 -5.96 -1.01 9.66
CA VAL A 24 -4.88 0.02 9.72
C VAL A 24 -5.34 1.38 9.22
N LEU A 25 -6.33 1.39 8.31
CA LEU A 25 -6.89 2.58 7.69
C LEU A 25 -8.29 2.84 8.23
N VAL A 26 -8.60 4.10 8.51
CA VAL A 26 -9.92 4.55 8.93
C VAL A 26 -10.43 5.61 7.95
N ALA A 27 -11.73 5.60 7.66
CA ALA A 27 -12.34 6.60 6.80
C ALA A 27 -12.11 8.02 7.36
N ASN A 28 -11.78 8.96 6.49
CA ASN A 28 -11.63 10.35 6.90
C ASN A 28 -13.02 10.94 7.25
N PRO A 29 -13.16 11.68 8.36
CA PRO A 29 -14.39 12.39 8.68
C PRO A 29 -14.76 13.44 7.61
N GLU A 30 -13.76 14.01 6.93
CA GLU A 30 -13.97 14.91 5.80
C GLU A 30 -14.19 14.10 4.51
N LYS A 31 -15.35 14.28 3.87
CA LYS A 31 -15.66 13.60 2.61
C LYS A 31 -14.66 13.98 1.51
N GLY A 32 -14.24 12.97 0.74
CA GLY A 32 -13.31 13.16 -0.37
C GLY A 32 -11.84 13.22 0.04
N LYS A 33 -11.53 13.25 1.34
CA LYS A 33 -10.15 13.19 1.82
C LYS A 33 -9.62 11.75 1.87
N PRO A 34 -8.30 11.56 1.77
CA PRO A 34 -7.65 10.27 1.98
C PRO A 34 -7.96 9.67 3.37
N PRO A 35 -8.02 8.34 3.49
CA PRO A 35 -8.20 7.68 4.78
C PRO A 35 -7.07 8.01 5.75
N ILE A 36 -7.39 8.03 7.04
CA ILE A 36 -6.44 8.25 8.12
C ILE A 36 -5.74 6.93 8.42
N VAL A 37 -4.44 7.02 8.65
CA VAL A 37 -3.61 5.89 9.07
C VAL A 37 -3.62 5.84 10.59
N MET A 38 -4.24 4.81 11.17
CA MET A 38 -4.36 4.71 12.62
C MET A 38 -3.27 3.82 13.23
N TYR A 39 -3.03 2.64 12.66
CA TYR A 39 -2.09 1.65 13.20
C TYR A 39 -1.05 1.23 12.16
N PRO A 40 -0.12 2.13 11.75
CA PRO A 40 0.79 1.90 10.64
C PRO A 40 1.70 0.67 10.80
N GLU A 41 1.97 0.25 12.04
CA GLU A 41 2.78 -0.89 12.43
C GLU A 41 2.08 -2.25 12.24
N GLU A 42 0.75 -2.29 12.29
CA GLU A 42 -0.07 -3.50 12.13
C GLU A 42 -0.31 -3.88 10.65
N CYS A 43 0.37 -3.20 9.73
CA CYS A 43 0.24 -3.45 8.30
C CYS A 43 0.92 -4.76 7.91
N TRP A 44 0.14 -5.73 7.42
CA TRP A 44 0.65 -7.05 6.99
C TRP A 44 1.37 -7.07 5.63
N TYR A 45 1.58 -5.91 4.99
CA TYR A 45 2.22 -5.83 3.68
C TYR A 45 1.54 -6.67 2.57
N ALA A 46 0.23 -6.92 2.69
CA ALA A 46 -0.52 -7.76 1.75
C ALA A 46 -0.87 -7.05 0.43
N ALA A 47 -0.69 -5.73 0.35
CA ALA A 47 -1.02 -4.89 -0.80
C ALA A 47 -2.50 -4.92 -1.27
N CYS A 48 -3.43 -5.50 -0.50
CA CYS A 48 -4.85 -5.55 -0.86
C CYS A 48 -5.45 -4.17 -1.13
N CYS A 49 -5.09 -3.17 -0.32
CA CYS A 49 -5.52 -1.79 -0.50
C CYS A 49 -4.99 -1.14 -1.80
N VAL A 50 -3.80 -1.53 -2.26
CA VAL A 50 -3.22 -1.08 -3.53
C VAL A 50 -3.99 -1.69 -4.70
N GLY A 51 -4.26 -3.00 -4.65
CA GLY A 51 -4.99 -3.71 -5.70
C GLY A 51 -6.46 -3.29 -5.82
N GLU A 52 -7.11 -2.95 -4.70
CA GLU A 52 -8.53 -2.56 -4.68
C GLU A 52 -8.75 -1.08 -5.03
N CYS A 53 -7.69 -0.26 -5.07
CA CYS A 53 -7.83 1.17 -5.37
C CYS A 53 -8.22 1.38 -6.83
N PRO A 54 -9.43 1.92 -7.12
CA PRO A 54 -9.88 2.14 -8.50
C PRO A 54 -9.05 3.23 -9.19
N GLU A 55 -8.58 4.21 -8.42
CA GLU A 55 -7.75 5.30 -8.93
C GLU A 55 -6.28 4.91 -9.07
N GLY A 56 -5.85 3.77 -8.52
CA GLY A 56 -4.43 3.38 -8.46
C GLY A 56 -3.55 4.44 -7.78
N CYS A 57 -4.05 5.10 -6.74
CA CYS A 57 -3.34 6.18 -6.02
C CYS A 57 -2.56 5.69 -4.79
N LEU A 58 -2.64 4.40 -4.45
CA LEU A 58 -1.88 3.79 -3.36
C LEU A 58 -0.66 3.04 -3.90
N THR A 59 0.48 3.15 -3.22
CA THR A 59 1.69 2.37 -3.50
C THR A 59 2.19 1.71 -2.23
N MET A 60 2.64 0.45 -2.30
CA MET A 60 3.23 -0.26 -1.17
C MET A 60 4.76 -0.25 -1.24
N ARG A 61 5.39 0.24 -0.19
CA ARG A 61 6.84 0.19 0.03
C ARG A 61 7.15 -0.95 0.99
N HIS A 62 7.59 -2.08 0.45
CA HIS A 62 8.06 -3.20 1.26
C HIS A 62 9.35 -2.85 2.03
N PRO A 63 9.49 -3.34 3.28
CA PRO A 63 10.73 -3.27 4.04
C PRO A 63 11.88 -3.93 3.27
N LEU A 64 13.11 -3.46 3.49
CA LEU A 64 14.29 -3.93 2.76
C LEU A 64 14.46 -5.45 2.85
N MET A 65 14.20 -6.02 4.03
CA MET A 65 14.29 -7.47 4.30
C MET A 65 13.23 -8.30 3.56
N MET A 66 12.14 -7.70 3.09
CA MET A 66 11.07 -8.38 2.35
C MET A 66 11.16 -8.19 0.83
N ARG A 67 12.17 -7.45 0.34
CA ARG A 67 12.35 -7.23 -1.10
C ARG A 67 13.02 -8.42 -1.74
N VAL A 68 12.37 -8.96 -2.76
CA VAL A 68 12.90 -10.06 -3.55
C VAL A 68 14.08 -9.57 -4.39
N HIS A 69 15.12 -10.40 -4.45
CA HIS A 69 16.27 -10.20 -5.32
C HIS A 69 16.22 -11.28 -6.39
N PHE A 70 16.10 -10.88 -7.65
CA PHE A 70 16.12 -11.81 -8.77
C PHE A 70 17.54 -11.95 -9.27
N LYS A 71 18.09 -13.18 -9.21
CA LYS A 71 19.38 -13.51 -9.81
C LYS A 71 19.15 -14.25 -11.12
N ASN A 72 19.65 -13.70 -12.21
CA ASN A 72 19.71 -14.41 -13.49
C ASN A 72 20.69 -15.59 -13.34
N LYS A 73 20.24 -16.80 -13.67
CA LYS A 73 21.04 -18.02 -13.54
C LYS A 73 22.22 -18.08 -14.51
N GLU A 74 22.08 -17.50 -15.71
CA GLU A 74 23.07 -17.55 -16.78
C GLU A 74 24.07 -16.39 -16.67
N THR A 75 23.58 -15.16 -16.49
CA THR A 75 24.43 -13.96 -16.47
C THR A 75 24.94 -13.60 -15.08
N GLY A 76 24.34 -14.14 -14.02
CA GLY A 76 24.64 -13.78 -12.63
C GLY A 76 24.14 -12.39 -12.20
N GLU A 77 23.49 -11.64 -13.10
CA GLU A 77 22.95 -10.30 -12.82
C GLU A 77 21.91 -10.34 -11.69
N ILE A 78 22.01 -9.41 -10.73
CA ILE A 78 21.08 -9.29 -9.60
C ILE A 78 20.22 -8.05 -9.80
N LYS A 79 18.91 -8.26 -10.02
CA LYS A 79 17.91 -7.19 -10.03
C LYS A 79 17.21 -7.11 -8.66
N ARG A 80 17.12 -5.90 -8.11
CA ARG A 80 16.46 -5.59 -6.84
C ARG A 80 15.21 -4.75 -7.11
N THR A 81 14.10 -5.06 -6.43
CA THR A 81 12.83 -4.31 -6.51
C THR A 81 12.74 -3.16 -5.50
#